data_AF-A0A7J4JAQ6-F1
#
_entry.id   AF-A0A7J4JAQ6-F1
#
_cell.length_a   1.000
_cell.length_b   1.000
_cell.length_c   1.000
_cell.angle_alpha   90.00
_cell.angle_beta   90.00
_cell.angle_gamma   90.00
#
_symmetry.space_group_name_H-M   'P 1'
#
loop_
_entity.id
_entity.type
_entity.pdbx_description
1 polymer ?
#
loop_
_entity_poly.entity_id
_entity_poly.type
_entity_poly.pdbx_seq_one_letter_code
_entity_poly.pdbx_strand_id
1 'polypeptide(L)'
;MKSEEHQQALEEHIRNLAQAIDNGIKENQRNIAYNVSLGAVELFALYLHTLHLIEGSGDQWDHRIFKSKKRVMEKVPFAFPDKERILKLLEEIEQERNLLCYGKRQPQQRIERMIANFQELRRTIDQHLPHEPTK
;
A
#
# COMPACT_ATOMS: atom_id res chain seq x y z
N MET A 1 11.88 -9.36 -1.73
CA MET A 1 11.50 -9.87 -3.07
C MET A 1 12.23 -9.01 -4.10
N LYS A 2 12.33 -9.42 -5.37
CA LYS A 2 12.89 -8.54 -6.41
C LYS A 2 11.87 -7.48 -6.82
N SER A 3 12.33 -6.35 -7.36
CA SER A 3 11.46 -5.28 -7.86
C SER A 3 10.37 -5.77 -8.83
N GLU A 4 10.69 -6.74 -9.69
CA GLU A 4 9.75 -7.35 -10.64
C GLU A 4 8.63 -8.15 -9.92
N GLU A 5 8.96 -8.85 -8.85
CA GLU A 5 8.00 -9.64 -8.07
C GLU A 5 7.05 -8.69 -7.31
N HIS A 6 7.58 -7.59 -6.76
CA HIS A 6 6.78 -6.53 -6.14
C HIS A 6 5.82 -5.88 -7.14
N GLN A 7 6.28 -5.61 -8.37
CA GLN A 7 5.44 -5.08 -9.43
C GLN A 7 4.30 -6.05 -9.80
N GLN A 8 4.61 -7.33 -9.99
CA GLN A 8 3.60 -8.35 -10.32
C GLN A 8 2.56 -8.49 -9.21
N ALA A 9 2.99 -8.52 -7.94
CA ALA A 9 2.11 -8.60 -6.78
C ALA A 9 1.23 -7.35 -6.65
N LEU A 10 1.79 -6.15 -6.86
CA LEU A 10 1.05 -4.89 -6.86
C LEU A 10 -0.06 -4.91 -7.93
N GLU A 11 0.27 -5.31 -9.16
CA GLU A 11 -0.71 -5.39 -10.24
C GLU A 11 -1.83 -6.38 -9.94
N GLU A 12 -1.51 -7.54 -9.34
CA GLU A 12 -2.51 -8.50 -8.88
C GLU A 12 -3.44 -7.88 -7.84
N HIS A 13 -2.90 -7.22 -6.83
CA HIS A 13 -3.70 -6.53 -5.81
C HIS A 13 -4.59 -5.44 -6.40
N ILE A 14 -4.10 -4.66 -7.37
CA ILE A 14 -4.88 -3.63 -8.05
C ILE A 14 -6.03 -4.26 -8.85
N ARG A 15 -5.78 -5.32 -9.61
CA ARG A 15 -6.82 -6.04 -10.37
C ARG A 15 -7.88 -6.63 -9.44
N ASN A 16 -7.45 -7.29 -8.38
CA ASN A 16 -8.35 -7.90 -7.39
C ASN A 16 -9.16 -6.85 -6.63
N LEU A 17 -8.56 -5.69 -6.32
CA LEU A 17 -9.26 -4.56 -5.71
C LEU A 17 -10.34 -4.02 -6.65
N ALA A 18 -10.03 -3.79 -7.93
CA ALA A 18 -11.01 -3.32 -8.91
C ALA A 18 -12.20 -4.29 -9.01
N GLN A 19 -11.92 -5.58 -9.18
CA GLN A 19 -12.97 -6.61 -9.24
C GLN A 19 -13.82 -6.66 -7.97
N ALA A 20 -13.21 -6.49 -6.79
CA ALA A 20 -13.91 -6.48 -5.51
C ALA A 20 -14.81 -5.25 -5.35
N ILE A 21 -14.39 -4.08 -5.86
CA ILE A 21 -15.21 -2.86 -5.89
C ILE A 21 -16.40 -3.05 -6.83
N ASP A 22 -16.17 -3.56 -8.04
CA ASP A 22 -17.22 -3.80 -9.05
C ASP A 22 -18.28 -4.78 -8.53
N ASN A 23 -17.87 -5.77 -7.73
CA ASN A 23 -18.76 -6.75 -7.11
C ASN A 23 -19.47 -6.23 -5.84
N GLY A 24 -19.29 -4.96 -5.46
CA GLY A 24 -19.92 -4.33 -4.30
C GLY A 24 -18.96 -4.11 -3.14
N ILE A 25 -18.77 -2.85 -2.75
CA ILE A 25 -17.82 -2.42 -1.70
C ILE A 25 -18.14 -3.06 -0.35
N LYS A 26 -19.42 -3.07 0.04
CA LYS A 26 -19.82 -3.54 1.37
C LYS A 26 -19.72 -5.06 1.47
N GLU A 27 -20.04 -5.75 0.38
CA GLU A 27 -20.05 -7.21 0.20
C GLU A 27 -18.62 -7.74 0.18
N ASN A 28 -17.70 -6.98 -0.40
CA ASN A 28 -16.29 -7.37 -0.56
C ASN A 28 -15.33 -6.69 0.44
N GLN A 29 -15.83 -6.08 1.53
CA GLN A 29 -15.03 -5.42 2.58
C GLN A 29 -13.68 -6.10 2.88
N ARG A 30 -13.69 -7.41 3.13
CA ARG A 30 -12.46 -8.14 3.53
C ARG A 30 -11.45 -8.22 2.40
N ASN A 31 -11.91 -8.51 1.19
CA ASN A 31 -11.07 -8.58 -0.01
C ASN A 31 -10.51 -7.20 -0.36
N ILE A 32 -11.33 -6.15 -0.24
CA ILE A 32 -10.88 -4.77 -0.43
C ILE A 32 -9.80 -4.42 0.58
N ALA A 33 -10.05 -4.65 1.86
CA ALA A 33 -9.09 -4.32 2.91
C ALA A 33 -7.77 -5.09 2.79
N TYR A 34 -7.84 -6.37 2.40
CA TYR A 34 -6.66 -7.20 2.15
C TYR A 34 -5.83 -6.66 0.98
N ASN A 35 -6.46 -6.42 -0.18
CA ASN A 35 -5.76 -5.94 -1.37
C ASN A 35 -5.25 -4.52 -1.22
N VAL A 36 -5.96 -3.64 -0.50
CA VAL A 36 -5.45 -2.29 -0.19
C VAL A 36 -4.22 -2.36 0.73
N SER A 37 -4.29 -3.16 1.81
CA SER A 37 -3.18 -3.31 2.76
C SER A 37 -1.93 -3.86 2.08
N LEU A 38 -2.02 -5.02 1.42
CA LEU A 38 -0.85 -5.60 0.77
C LEU A 38 -0.40 -4.81 -0.44
N GLY A 39 -1.33 -4.31 -1.28
CA GLY A 39 -1.00 -3.44 -2.40
C GLY A 39 -0.24 -2.19 -1.97
N ALA A 40 -0.56 -1.61 -0.81
CA ALA A 40 0.17 -0.47 -0.27
C ALA A 40 1.62 -0.82 0.12
N VAL A 41 1.83 -2.02 0.67
CA VAL A 41 3.16 -2.53 1.03
C VAL A 41 3.99 -2.84 -0.22
N GLU A 42 3.41 -3.51 -1.20
CA GLU A 42 4.08 -3.82 -2.48
C GLU A 42 4.47 -2.54 -3.22
N LEU A 43 3.57 -1.56 -3.28
CA LEU A 43 3.83 -0.24 -3.88
C LEU A 43 4.97 0.49 -3.16
N PHE A 44 4.98 0.47 -1.82
CA PHE A 44 6.04 1.11 -1.05
C PHE A 44 7.39 0.42 -1.27
N ALA A 45 7.43 -0.91 -1.26
CA ALA A 45 8.63 -1.68 -1.54
C ALA A 45 9.18 -1.37 -2.94
N LEU A 46 8.31 -1.36 -3.95
CA LEU A 46 8.66 -0.97 -5.32
C LEU A 46 9.26 0.44 -5.37
N TYR A 47 8.63 1.41 -4.72
CA TYR A 47 9.15 2.78 -4.66
C TYR A 47 10.55 2.84 -4.06
N LEU A 48 10.79 2.12 -2.96
CA LEU A 48 12.13 2.07 -2.36
C LEU A 48 13.16 1.40 -3.28
N HIS A 49 12.77 0.39 -4.06
CA HIS A 49 13.64 -0.18 -5.10
C HIS A 49 13.96 0.83 -6.19
N THR A 50 12.98 1.62 -6.66
CA THR A 50 13.21 2.64 -7.70
C THR A 50 14.15 3.77 -7.24
N LEU A 51 14.21 4.01 -5.93
CA LEU A 51 15.14 4.95 -5.31
C LEU A 51 16.49 4.32 -4.94
N HIS A 52 16.69 3.04 -5.26
CA HIS A 52 17.87 2.26 -4.89
C HIS A 52 18.13 2.16 -3.37
N LEU A 53 17.09 2.32 -2.54
CA LEU A 53 17.21 2.35 -1.07
C LEU A 53 17.23 0.97 -0.41
N ILE A 54 16.76 -0.06 -1.12
CA ILE A 54 16.69 -1.45 -0.66
C ILE A 54 17.18 -2.45 -1.73
N GLU A 55 18.09 -2.03 -2.60
CA GLU A 55 18.62 -2.91 -3.65
C GLU A 55 19.23 -4.19 -3.07
N GLY A 56 18.90 -5.32 -3.70
CA GLY A 56 19.47 -6.62 -3.36
C GLY A 56 18.95 -7.22 -2.07
N SER A 57 18.08 -6.55 -1.29
CA SER A 57 17.44 -7.20 -0.15
C SER A 57 16.30 -8.10 -0.64
N GLY A 58 16.36 -9.38 -0.26
CA GLY A 58 15.24 -10.31 -0.42
C GLY A 58 14.08 -10.01 0.54
N ASP A 59 14.16 -8.90 1.28
CA ASP A 59 13.31 -8.59 2.41
C ASP A 59 11.84 -8.49 1.97
N GLN A 60 10.99 -9.13 2.76
CA GLN A 60 9.55 -8.93 2.69
C GLN A 60 9.20 -7.88 3.75
N TRP A 61 8.55 -6.81 3.31
CA TRP A 61 8.06 -5.80 4.22
C TRP A 61 6.84 -6.33 4.97
N ASP A 62 7.00 -6.55 6.27
CA ASP A 62 5.88 -6.95 7.12
C ASP A 62 4.93 -5.75 7.30
N HIS A 63 3.72 -5.83 6.76
CA HIS A 63 2.70 -4.79 6.87
C HIS A 63 2.50 -4.28 8.32
N ARG A 64 2.74 -5.13 9.34
CA ARG A 64 2.60 -4.76 10.76
C ARG A 64 3.56 -3.66 11.21
N ILE A 65 4.65 -3.40 10.49
CA ILE A 65 5.57 -2.32 10.86
C ILE A 65 4.91 -0.94 10.73
N PHE A 66 4.00 -0.76 9.77
CA PHE A 66 3.39 0.54 9.48
C PHE A 66 2.34 0.92 10.53
N LYS A 67 1.95 0.01 11.43
CA LYS A 67 1.07 0.31 12.58
C LYS A 67 1.76 1.11 13.70
N SER A 68 3.08 1.28 13.61
CA SER A 68 3.85 1.94 14.66
C SER A 68 4.88 2.87 14.04
N LYS A 69 4.69 4.17 14.23
CA LYS A 69 5.67 5.20 13.86
C LYS A 69 7.09 4.86 14.32
N LYS A 70 7.26 4.33 15.54
CA LYS A 70 8.58 3.93 16.06
C LYS A 70 9.22 2.84 15.19
N ARG A 71 8.49 1.74 14.94
CA ARG A 71 9.01 0.61 14.14
C ARG A 71 9.29 1.03 12.70
N VAL A 72 8.43 1.85 12.12
CA VAL A 72 8.62 2.40 10.78
C VAL A 72 9.89 3.24 10.71
N MET A 73 10.16 4.09 11.69
CA MET A 73 11.37 4.93 11.69
C MET A 73 12.66 4.12 11.87
N GLU A 74 12.60 3.03 12.64
CA GLU A 74 13.74 2.10 12.80
C GLU A 74 14.02 1.31 11.51
N LYS A 75 12.97 0.88 10.81
CA LYS A 75 13.08 0.07 9.58
C LYS A 75 13.29 0.91 8.31
N VAL A 76 12.89 2.17 8.33
CA VAL A 76 12.97 3.11 7.22
C VAL A 76 13.82 4.32 7.65
N PRO A 77 15.13 4.12 7.93
CA PRO A 77 15.99 5.20 8.44
C PRO A 77 16.38 6.22 7.35
N PHE A 78 16.28 5.84 6.08
CA PHE A 78 16.67 6.65 4.93
C PHE A 78 15.65 7.75 4.59
N ALA A 79 16.11 8.80 3.90
CA ALA A 79 15.30 9.92 3.44
C ALA A 79 14.81 9.70 2.00
N PHE A 80 13.59 10.15 1.69
CA PHE A 80 13.01 10.11 0.35
C PHE A 80 11.90 11.17 0.22
N PRO A 81 11.54 11.57 -1.01
CA PRO A 81 10.45 12.53 -1.25
C PRO A 81 9.13 12.10 -0.61
N ASP A 82 8.44 13.05 0.02
CA ASP A 82 7.15 12.88 0.69
C ASP A 82 7.10 11.79 1.78
N LYS A 83 8.24 11.45 2.37
CA LYS A 83 8.35 10.42 3.42
C LYS A 83 7.28 10.49 4.50
N GLU A 84 7.07 11.66 5.10
CA GLU A 84 6.09 11.79 6.18
C GLU A 84 4.66 11.52 5.71
N ARG A 85 4.30 12.00 4.51
CA ARG A 85 2.98 11.80 3.91
C ARG A 85 2.74 10.35 3.56
N ILE A 86 3.72 9.71 2.91
CA ILE A 86 3.68 8.29 2.51
C ILE A 86 3.53 7.40 3.75
N LEU A 87 4.38 7.60 4.76
CA LEU A 87 4.34 6.82 5.99
C LEU A 87 3.03 7.00 6.76
N LYS A 88 2.47 8.22 6.78
CA LYS A 88 1.16 8.48 7.38
C LYS A 88 0.04 7.73 6.66
N LEU A 89 0.03 7.70 5.33
CA LEU A 89 -0.98 6.96 4.56
C LEU A 89 -0.89 5.45 4.80
N LEU A 90 0.33 4.90 4.84
CA LEU A 90 0.57 3.50 5.18
C LEU A 90 0.08 3.16 6.60
N GLU A 91 0.34 4.04 7.57
CA GLU A 91 -0.17 3.89 8.94
C GLU A 91 -1.70 3.89 8.97
N GLU A 92 -2.36 4.87 8.33
CA GLU A 92 -3.81 4.98 8.30
C GLU A 92 -4.47 3.74 7.66
N ILE A 93 -3.89 3.21 6.58
CA ILE A 93 -4.34 1.95 5.93
C ILE A 93 -4.23 0.78 6.92
N GLU A 94 -3.09 0.65 7.60
CA GLU A 94 -2.82 -0.49 8.47
C GLU A 94 -3.58 -0.47 9.79
N GLN A 95 -3.90 0.72 10.32
CA GLN A 95 -4.79 0.84 11.49
C GLN A 95 -6.20 0.29 11.20
N GLU A 96 -6.69 0.48 9.97
CA GLU A 96 -8.01 0.03 9.54
C GLU A 96 -8.06 -1.45 9.15
N ARG A 97 -6.94 -1.99 8.66
CA ARG A 97 -6.82 -3.36 8.14
C ARG A 97 -7.46 -4.41 9.05
N ASN A 98 -7.09 -4.46 10.33
CA ASN A 98 -7.53 -5.55 11.20
C ASN A 98 -9.06 -5.56 11.35
N LEU A 99 -9.65 -4.38 11.50
CA LEU A 99 -11.10 -4.24 11.64
C LEU A 99 -11.82 -4.62 10.33
N LEU A 100 -11.27 -4.21 9.18
CA LEU A 100 -11.92 -4.43 7.90
C LEU A 100 -11.71 -5.85 7.35
N CYS A 101 -10.55 -6.47 7.58
CA CYS A 101 -10.25 -7.85 7.17
C CYS A 101 -10.92 -8.89 8.06
N TYR A 102 -10.87 -8.71 9.39
CA TYR A 102 -11.26 -9.77 10.34
C TYR A 102 -12.47 -9.41 11.20
N GLY A 103 -12.81 -8.13 11.31
CA GLY A 103 -13.92 -7.67 12.11
C GLY A 103 -15.29 -7.87 11.46
N LYS A 104 -16.32 -7.37 12.14
CA LYS A 104 -17.69 -7.31 11.62
C LYS A 104 -17.80 -6.35 10.42
N ARG A 105 -18.89 -6.48 9.65
CA ARG A 105 -19.21 -5.53 8.58
C ARG A 105 -19.24 -4.09 9.13
N GLN A 106 -18.50 -3.21 8.46
CA GLN A 106 -18.38 -1.79 8.77
C GLN A 106 -19.26 -0.96 7.83
N PRO A 107 -19.53 0.30 8.17
CA PRO A 107 -20.14 1.25 7.24
C PRO A 107 -19.31 1.36 5.96
N GLN A 108 -19.97 1.38 4.79
CA GLN A 108 -19.33 1.49 3.49
C GLN A 108 -18.36 2.66 3.42
N GLN A 109 -18.73 3.79 4.00
CA GLN A 109 -17.90 5.01 4.05
C GLN A 109 -16.52 4.78 4.69
N ARG A 110 -16.38 3.83 5.62
CA ARG A 110 -15.09 3.48 6.24
C ARG A 110 -14.20 2.69 5.28
N ILE A 111 -14.81 1.82 4.46
CA ILE A 111 -14.13 1.03 3.42
C ILE A 111 -13.67 1.98 2.30
N GLU A 112 -14.53 2.90 1.89
CA GLU A 112 -14.23 3.93 0.88
C GLU A 112 -13.07 4.83 1.31
N ARG A 113 -12.99 5.21 2.60
CA ARG A 113 -11.82 5.97 3.12
C ARG A 113 -10.53 5.19 2.99
N MET A 114 -10.52 3.88 3.27
CA MET A 114 -9.33 3.04 3.10
C MET A 114 -8.91 2.96 1.62
N ILE A 115 -9.87 2.83 0.70
CA ILE A 115 -9.62 2.87 -0.76
C ILE A 115 -9.04 4.24 -1.16
N ALA A 116 -9.62 5.34 -0.69
CA ALA A 116 -9.18 6.69 -0.99
C ALA A 116 -7.73 6.94 -0.50
N ASN A 117 -7.39 6.45 0.69
CA ASN A 117 -6.02 6.52 1.22
C ASN A 117 -5.02 5.76 0.34
N PHE A 118 -5.41 4.60 -0.19
CA PHE A 118 -4.56 3.87 -1.13
C PHE A 118 -4.39 4.59 -2.48
N GLN A 119 -5.46 5.18 -3.01
CA GLN A 119 -5.38 5.98 -4.23
C GLN A 119 -4.52 7.23 -4.04
N GLU A 120 -4.59 7.84 -2.86
CA GLU A 120 -3.74 8.97 -2.49
C GLU A 120 -2.26 8.55 -2.36
N LEU A 121 -1.99 7.40 -1.75
CA LEU A 121 -0.65 6.83 -1.65
C LEU A 121 -0.04 6.61 -3.04
N ARG A 122 -0.80 6.00 -3.95
CA ARG A 122 -0.42 5.82 -5.36
C ARG A 122 -0.09 7.15 -6.02
N ARG A 123 -1.01 8.12 -5.95
CA ARG A 123 -0.79 9.45 -6.53
C ARG A 123 0.44 10.16 -5.97
N THR A 124 0.72 9.99 -4.67
CA THR A 124 1.89 10.59 -4.02
C THR A 124 3.19 9.95 -4.52
N ILE A 125 3.22 8.62 -4.65
CA ILE A 125 4.40 7.90 -5.16
C ILE A 125 4.61 8.12 -6.66
N ASP A 126 3.54 8.09 -7.45
CA ASP A 126 3.58 8.26 -8.91
C ASP A 126 4.19 9.61 -9.32
N GLN A 127 4.06 10.67 -8.50
CA GLN A 127 4.70 11.97 -8.73
C GLN A 127 6.23 11.91 -8.73
N HIS A 128 6.82 10.88 -8.12
CA HIS A 128 8.26 10.70 -7.97
C HIS A 128 8.81 9.56 -8.81
N LEU A 129 7.95 8.80 -9.49
CA LEU A 129 8.39 7.78 -10.43
C LEU A 129 8.78 8.44 -11.75
N PRO A 130 9.90 8.03 -12.37
CA PRO A 130 10.25 8.52 -13.70
C PRO A 130 9.15 8.07 -14.67
N HIS A 131 8.34 9.01 -15.14
CA HIS A 131 7.46 8.76 -16.28
C HIS A 131 8.35 8.50 -17.49
N GLU A 132 8.34 7.28 -18.02
CA GLU A 132 8.87 7.06 -19.36
C GLU A 132 8.16 8.06 -20.30
N PRO A 133 8.90 8.85 -21.09
CA PRO A 133 8.27 9.64 -22.13
C PRO A 133 7.53 8.66 -23.03
N THR A 134 6.20 8.81 -23.09
CA THR A 134 5.33 8.04 -23.97
C THR A 134 5.87 8.23 -25.39
N LYS A 135 6.41 7.16 -25.97
CA LYS A 135 6.84 7.13 -27.37
C LYS A 135 5.63 7.10 -28.29
#